data_AF-A0A632D2E4-F1
#
_entry.id   AF-A0A632D2E4-F1
#
_cell.length_a   1.000
_cell.length_b   1.000
_cell.length_c   1.000
_cell.angle_alpha   90.00
_cell.angle_beta   90.00
_cell.angle_gamma   90.00
#
_symmetry.space_group_name_H-M   'P 1'
#
loop_
_entity.id
_entity.type
_entity.pdbx_description
1 polymer ?
#
loop_
_entity_poly.entity_id
_entity_poly.type
_entity_poly.pdbx_seq_one_letter_code
_entity_poly.pdbx_strand_id
1 'polypeptide(L)'
;MAERTSYPERRRDMELQLLRELREKEEKGFIVLVEEENSFITGRVGQRVRLRDPFMNGRPVLIEAMQIYKELERQKAIKLPRKESGKYILHQSIFDSEHDKKGDEFFNINWSEITTEHVLTLLCCFATEYNNVANSDYIRAMAGEVEPRQEPSLLSPLINIIRGTQRLAEKSVPHGILTGKGNYF
;
A
#
# COMPACT_ATOMS: atom_id res chain seq x y z
N MET A 1 -12.60 -13.65 -0.09
CA MET A 1 -13.92 -13.06 -0.40
C MET A 1 -13.94 -11.70 0.27
N ALA A 2 -14.15 -10.60 -0.48
CA ALA A 2 -14.27 -9.29 0.13
C ALA A 2 -15.68 -9.19 0.75
N GLU A 3 -15.74 -9.21 2.07
CA GLU A 3 -16.98 -9.09 2.83
C GLU A 3 -17.12 -7.61 3.24
N ARG A 4 -18.31 -7.03 3.04
CA ARG A 4 -18.58 -5.65 3.43
C ARG A 4 -18.70 -5.61 4.94
N THR A 5 -17.65 -5.16 5.61
CA THR A 5 -17.67 -4.94 7.06
C THR A 5 -18.30 -3.57 7.35
N SER A 6 -19.37 -3.56 8.12
CA SER A 6 -19.93 -2.33 8.68
C SER A 6 -19.27 -2.05 10.03
N TYR A 7 -18.74 -0.84 10.20
CA TYR A 7 -18.15 -0.41 11.47
C TYR A 7 -19.19 0.27 12.38
N PRO A 8 -18.93 0.35 13.70
CA PRO A 8 -19.77 1.06 14.66
C PRO A 8 -20.06 2.51 14.25
N GLU A 9 -21.25 3.04 14.58
CA GLU A 9 -21.60 4.44 14.28
C GLU A 9 -20.82 5.44 15.14
N ARG A 10 -20.44 5.04 16.37
CA ARG A 10 -19.65 5.89 17.25
C ARG A 10 -18.23 5.97 16.74
N ARG A 11 -17.83 7.19 16.35
CA ARG A 11 -16.53 7.49 15.76
C ARG A 11 -15.34 6.85 16.49
N ARG A 12 -15.22 7.01 17.82
CA ARG A 12 -14.09 6.42 18.59
C ARG A 12 -14.04 4.90 18.51
N ASP A 13 -15.19 4.24 18.57
CA ASP A 13 -15.25 2.77 18.61
C ASP A 13 -14.92 2.19 17.22
N MET A 14 -15.43 2.86 16.17
CA MET A 14 -15.08 2.60 14.77
C MET A 14 -13.58 2.76 14.50
N GLU A 15 -12.98 3.85 15.01
CA GLU A 15 -11.55 4.12 14.85
C GLU A 15 -10.69 3.03 15.51
N LEU A 16 -11.01 2.65 16.74
CA LEU A 16 -10.28 1.60 17.46
C LEU A 16 -10.37 0.25 16.76
N GLN A 17 -11.56 -0.10 16.26
CA GLN A 17 -11.76 -1.35 15.54
C GLN A 17 -11.02 -1.35 14.19
N LEU A 18 -11.19 -0.30 13.39
CA LEU A 18 -10.55 -0.18 12.08
C LEU A 18 -9.01 -0.22 12.20
N LEU A 19 -8.43 0.57 13.10
CA LEU A 19 -6.97 0.61 13.28
C LEU A 19 -6.42 -0.75 13.72
N ARG A 20 -7.15 -1.48 14.57
CA ARG A 20 -6.76 -2.83 14.97
C ARG A 20 -6.79 -3.78 13.77
N GLU A 21 -7.89 -3.80 13.01
CA GLU A 21 -8.02 -4.69 11.84
C GLU A 21 -6.96 -4.40 10.78
N LEU A 22 -6.67 -3.12 10.50
CA LEU A 22 -5.64 -2.74 9.54
C LEU A 22 -4.23 -3.17 10.00
N ARG A 23 -3.90 -3.05 11.29
CA ARG A 23 -2.63 -3.57 11.82
C ARG A 23 -2.52 -5.08 11.66
N GLU A 24 -3.59 -5.81 11.99
CA GLU A 24 -3.61 -7.27 11.81
C GLU A 24 -3.43 -7.66 10.33
N LYS A 25 -3.80 -6.80 9.37
CA LYS A 25 -3.53 -7.01 7.94
C LYS A 25 -2.07 -6.72 7.59
N GLU A 26 -1.49 -5.61 8.07
CA GLU A 26 -0.08 -5.31 7.85
C GLU A 26 0.83 -6.41 8.43
N GLU A 27 0.55 -6.89 9.64
CA GLU A 27 1.28 -8.00 10.28
C GLU A 27 1.20 -9.32 9.48
N LYS A 28 0.13 -9.50 8.70
CA LYS A 28 -0.03 -10.64 7.78
C LYS A 28 0.67 -10.42 6.44
N GLY A 29 1.33 -9.30 6.23
CA GLY A 29 2.05 -8.94 5.01
C GLY A 29 1.17 -8.33 3.92
N PHE A 30 -0.04 -7.86 4.23
CA PHE A 30 -0.86 -7.14 3.26
C PHE A 30 -0.37 -5.71 3.09
N ILE A 31 -0.38 -5.22 1.85
CA ILE A 31 -0.19 -3.80 1.55
C ILE A 31 -1.49 -3.07 1.90
N VAL A 32 -1.40 -2.08 2.78
CA VAL A 32 -2.55 -1.25 3.19
C VAL A 32 -2.40 0.13 2.58
N LEU A 33 -3.24 0.43 1.57
CA LEU A 33 -3.36 1.75 0.96
C LEU A 33 -4.63 2.43 1.46
N VAL A 34 -4.53 3.72 1.77
CA VAL A 34 -5.62 4.51 2.31
C VAL A 34 -5.73 5.81 1.52
N GLU A 35 -6.89 6.04 0.91
CA GLU A 35 -7.24 7.35 0.39
C GLU A 35 -7.91 8.18 1.50
N GLU A 36 -7.21 9.21 1.96
CA GLU A 36 -7.75 10.15 2.95
C GLU A 36 -7.23 11.58 2.74
N GLU A 37 -8.07 12.55 3.09
CA GLU A 37 -7.70 13.98 3.06
C GLU A 37 -6.97 14.42 4.32
N ASN A 38 -7.43 13.94 5.48
CA ASN A 38 -6.77 14.14 6.75
C ASN A 38 -5.98 12.87 7.06
N SER A 39 -4.70 12.99 7.42
CA SER A 39 -3.81 11.85 7.72
C SER A 39 -4.14 11.12 9.03
N PHE A 40 -5.40 10.77 9.23
CA PHE A 40 -5.93 10.24 10.47
C PHE A 40 -5.57 8.76 10.64
N ILE A 41 -5.78 7.96 9.59
CA ILE A 41 -5.48 6.53 9.57
C ILE A 41 -3.99 6.34 9.29
N THR A 42 -3.47 6.99 8.25
CA THR A 42 -2.09 6.84 7.75
C THR A 42 -1.04 7.41 8.67
N GLY A 43 -1.42 8.31 9.60
CA GLY A 43 -0.55 8.70 10.71
C GLY A 43 -0.26 7.55 11.70
N ARG A 44 -0.94 6.40 11.57
CA ARG A 44 -0.81 5.26 12.48
C ARG A 44 -0.59 3.92 11.77
N VAL A 45 -1.23 3.71 10.62
CA VAL A 45 -1.31 2.42 9.92
C VAL A 45 -1.48 2.67 8.42
N GLY A 46 -0.82 1.88 7.58
CA GLY A 46 -0.95 1.95 6.13
C GLY A 46 -0.28 3.16 5.51
N GLN A 47 -0.44 3.27 4.19
CA GLN A 47 0.12 4.36 3.41
C GLN A 47 -0.94 5.20 2.73
N ARG A 48 -0.70 6.51 2.77
CA ARG A 48 -1.57 7.47 2.14
C ARG A 48 -1.35 7.48 0.64
N VAL A 49 -2.41 7.19 -0.10
CA VAL A 49 -2.42 7.30 -1.56
C VAL A 49 -3.66 8.10 -1.94
N ARG A 50 -3.45 9.30 -2.47
CA ARG A 50 -4.53 10.10 -3.04
C ARG A 50 -4.48 9.96 -4.55
N LEU A 51 -5.61 9.65 -5.16
CA LEU A 51 -5.71 9.51 -6.61
C LEU A 51 -5.39 10.82 -7.36
N ARG A 52 -5.56 11.96 -6.67
CA ARG A 52 -5.26 13.31 -7.17
C ARG A 52 -3.79 13.70 -7.09
N ASP A 53 -3.01 13.06 -6.21
CA ASP A 53 -1.62 13.45 -6.02
C ASP A 53 -0.78 13.03 -7.24
N PRO A 54 0.25 13.82 -7.61
CA PRO A 54 1.16 13.44 -8.67
C PRO A 54 1.97 12.22 -8.26
N PHE A 55 2.10 11.27 -9.18
CA PHE A 55 2.98 10.12 -9.07
C PHE A 55 4.41 10.47 -9.52
N MET A 56 5.32 9.49 -9.50
CA MET A 56 6.75 9.69 -9.78
C MET A 56 7.04 10.30 -11.16
N ASN A 57 6.15 10.08 -12.13
CA ASN A 57 6.23 10.61 -13.49
C ASN A 57 5.55 11.98 -13.68
N GLY A 58 5.06 12.59 -12.60
CA GLY A 58 4.34 13.86 -12.62
C GLY A 58 2.86 13.75 -13.03
N ARG A 59 2.39 12.56 -13.44
CA ARG A 59 0.97 12.31 -13.75
C ARG A 59 0.22 11.96 -12.46
N PRO A 60 -1.05 12.35 -12.29
CA PRO A 60 -1.88 11.90 -11.18
C PRO A 60 -1.90 10.36 -11.02
N VAL A 61 -1.87 9.88 -9.78
CA VAL A 61 -1.99 8.45 -9.44
C VAL A 61 -3.22 7.79 -10.08
N LEU A 62 -4.31 8.54 -10.23
CA LEU A 62 -5.53 8.08 -10.92
C LEU A 62 -5.25 7.55 -12.33
N ILE A 63 -4.39 8.23 -13.09
CA ILE A 63 -4.10 7.88 -14.48
C ILE A 63 -3.33 6.58 -14.53
N GLU A 64 -2.32 6.43 -13.67
CA GLU A 64 -1.54 5.19 -13.56
C GLU A 64 -2.45 4.02 -13.16
N ALA A 65 -3.26 4.20 -12.11
CA ALA A 65 -4.22 3.21 -11.65
C ALA A 65 -5.19 2.79 -12.76
N MET A 66 -5.61 3.72 -13.63
CA MET A 66 -6.48 3.46 -14.76
C MET A 66 -5.78 2.72 -15.90
N GLN A 67 -4.52 3.06 -16.20
CA GLN A 67 -3.73 2.33 -17.19
C GLN A 67 -3.56 0.87 -16.77
N ILE A 68 -3.23 0.65 -15.50
CA ILE A 68 -3.15 -0.69 -14.89
C ILE A 68 -4.51 -1.38 -14.96
N TYR A 69 -5.61 -0.69 -14.62
CA TYR A 69 -6.96 -1.25 -14.73
C TYR A 69 -7.26 -1.74 -16.16
N LYS A 70 -6.99 -0.92 -17.19
CA LYS A 70 -7.20 -1.29 -18.60
C LYS A 70 -6.36 -2.50 -19.00
N GLU A 71 -5.12 -2.57 -18.52
CA GLU A 71 -4.26 -3.71 -18.76
C GLU A 71 -4.78 -4.99 -18.09
N LEU A 72 -5.12 -4.92 -16.80
CA LEU A 72 -5.65 -6.06 -16.05
C LEU A 72 -7.03 -6.52 -16.59
N GLU A 73 -7.87 -5.59 -17.04
CA GLU A 73 -9.14 -5.89 -17.69
C GLU A 73 -8.93 -6.62 -19.02
N ARG A 74 -8.00 -6.14 -19.87
CA ARG A 74 -7.61 -6.79 -21.13
C ARG A 74 -7.09 -8.21 -20.89
N GLN A 75 -6.32 -8.41 -19.83
CA GLN A 75 -5.80 -9.72 -19.43
C GLN A 75 -6.83 -10.62 -18.72
N LYS A 76 -8.04 -10.10 -18.42
CA LYS A 76 -9.06 -10.76 -17.58
C LYS A 76 -8.52 -11.18 -16.20
N ALA A 77 -7.59 -10.39 -15.66
CA ALA A 77 -6.94 -10.63 -14.37
C ALA A 77 -7.76 -10.10 -13.18
N ILE A 78 -8.78 -9.26 -13.43
CA ILE A 78 -9.63 -8.67 -12.39
C ILE A 78 -10.74 -9.64 -12.00
N LYS A 79 -10.80 -9.99 -10.70
CA LYS A 79 -11.91 -10.76 -10.12
C LYS A 79 -12.80 -9.86 -9.28
N LEU A 80 -13.97 -9.53 -9.82
CA LEU A 80 -14.95 -8.70 -9.13
C LEU A 80 -15.76 -9.49 -8.08
N PRO A 81 -16.33 -8.82 -7.06
CA PRO A 81 -17.27 -9.43 -6.14
C PRO A 81 -18.48 -10.04 -6.87
N ARG A 82 -18.99 -11.18 -6.37
CA ARG A 82 -20.13 -11.88 -6.99
C ARG A 82 -21.44 -11.10 -6.91
N LYS A 83 -21.61 -10.25 -5.91
CA LYS A 83 -22.77 -9.39 -5.72
C LYS A 83 -22.41 -7.97 -6.15
N GLU A 84 -23.30 -7.32 -6.90
CA GLU A 84 -23.16 -5.93 -7.32
C GLU A 84 -21.85 -5.61 -8.08
N SER A 85 -21.36 -6.56 -8.88
CA SER A 85 -20.11 -6.40 -9.65
C SER A 85 -20.08 -5.14 -10.51
N GLY A 86 -21.23 -4.73 -11.06
CA GLY A 86 -21.36 -3.54 -11.90
C GLY A 86 -20.93 -2.24 -11.22
N LYS A 87 -20.99 -2.14 -9.88
CA LYS A 87 -20.57 -0.93 -9.14
C LYS A 87 -19.06 -0.71 -9.14
N TYR A 88 -18.29 -1.76 -9.41
CA TYR A 88 -16.82 -1.72 -9.38
C TYR A 88 -16.21 -1.52 -10.78
N ILE A 89 -17.04 -1.55 -11.83
CA ILE A 89 -16.60 -1.45 -13.22
C ILE A 89 -16.44 0.03 -13.58
N LEU A 90 -15.24 0.40 -14.01
CA LEU A 90 -14.95 1.75 -14.47
C LEU A 90 -15.29 1.88 -15.96
N HIS A 91 -16.18 2.82 -16.29
CA HIS A 91 -16.54 3.09 -17.68
C HIS A 91 -15.57 4.11 -18.29
N GLN A 92 -15.22 3.94 -19.57
CA GLN A 92 -14.27 4.82 -20.26
C GLN A 92 -14.76 6.28 -20.34
N SER A 93 -16.06 6.52 -20.22
CA SER A 93 -16.64 7.87 -20.23
C SER A 93 -16.26 8.73 -19.03
N ILE A 94 -15.79 8.14 -17.93
CA ILE A 94 -15.33 8.86 -16.74
C ILE A 94 -14.03 9.63 -17.03
N PHE A 95 -13.32 9.23 -18.09
CA PHE A 95 -11.98 9.70 -18.39
C PHE A 95 -11.81 9.91 -19.90
N ASP A 96 -11.57 11.15 -20.30
CA ASP A 96 -11.16 11.47 -21.66
C ASP A 96 -9.70 11.91 -21.70
N SER A 97 -8.97 11.42 -22.69
CA SER A 97 -7.58 11.80 -22.94
C SER A 97 -7.53 12.58 -24.24
N GLU A 98 -7.19 13.86 -24.15
CA GLU A 98 -6.99 14.72 -25.30
C GLU A 98 -5.50 14.99 -25.48
N HIS A 99 -5.03 15.00 -26.73
CA HIS A 99 -3.68 15.45 -27.05
C HIS A 99 -3.72 16.91 -27.48
N ASP A 100 -2.93 17.76 -26.83
CA ASP A 100 -2.73 19.13 -27.28
C ASP A 100 -1.99 19.14 -28.63
N LYS A 101 -2.03 20.26 -29.35
CA LYS A 101 -1.35 20.50 -30.63
C LYS A 101 0.18 20.31 -30.55
N LYS A 102 0.73 20.29 -29.34
CA LYS A 102 2.15 20.03 -29.02
C LYS A 102 2.47 18.56 -28.76
N GLY A 103 1.46 17.69 -28.70
CA GLY A 103 1.60 16.26 -28.41
C GLY A 103 1.52 15.90 -26.92
N ASP A 104 1.30 16.88 -26.04
CA ASP A 104 1.13 16.63 -24.60
C ASP A 104 -0.25 16.05 -24.30
N GLU A 105 -0.30 14.98 -23.51
CA GLU A 105 -1.54 14.33 -23.06
C GLU A 105 -2.18 15.11 -21.91
N PHE A 106 -3.38 15.64 -22.16
CA PHE A 106 -4.27 16.21 -21.17
C PHE A 106 -5.36 15.22 -20.80
N PHE A 107 -5.68 15.17 -19.51
CA PHE A 107 -6.64 14.21 -18.96
C PHE A 107 -7.84 14.95 -18.36
N ASN A 108 -9.00 14.78 -18.99
CA ASN A 108 -10.27 15.31 -18.52
C ASN A 108 -10.95 14.24 -17.66
N ILE A 109 -10.91 14.46 -16.34
CA ILE A 109 -11.46 13.53 -15.35
C ILE A 109 -12.77 14.08 -14.81
N ASN A 110 -13.86 13.34 -14.97
CA ASN A 110 -15.12 13.68 -14.33
C ASN A 110 -15.16 13.16 -12.88
N TRP A 111 -14.65 13.96 -11.95
CA TRP A 111 -14.60 13.61 -10.53
C TRP A 111 -15.98 13.37 -9.89
N SER A 112 -17.06 13.88 -10.48
CA SER A 112 -18.41 13.72 -9.93
C SER A 112 -19.03 12.34 -10.19
N GLU A 113 -18.53 11.63 -11.20
CA GLU A 113 -18.98 10.28 -11.57
C GLU A 113 -18.17 9.17 -10.87
N ILE A 114 -17.07 9.54 -10.20
CA ILE A 114 -16.24 8.59 -9.46
C ILE A 114 -16.91 8.28 -8.11
N THR A 115 -17.33 7.03 -7.94
CA THR A 115 -17.90 6.51 -6.69
C THR A 115 -16.81 5.92 -5.78
N THR A 116 -17.17 5.62 -4.54
CA THR A 116 -16.27 4.95 -3.58
C THR A 116 -15.81 3.57 -4.04
N GLU A 117 -16.66 2.85 -4.78
CA GLU A 117 -16.37 1.55 -5.34
C GLU A 117 -15.36 1.66 -6.48
N HIS A 118 -15.46 2.70 -7.32
CA HIS A 118 -14.49 3.00 -8.36
C HIS A 118 -13.10 3.30 -7.76
N VAL A 119 -13.06 4.13 -6.71
CA VAL A 119 -11.83 4.40 -5.94
C VAL A 119 -11.20 3.11 -5.43
N LEU A 120 -11.98 2.23 -4.82
CA LEU A 120 -11.49 0.96 -4.28
C LEU A 120 -10.86 0.11 -5.39
N THR A 121 -11.53 -0.02 -6.55
CA THR A 121 -11.00 -0.73 -7.71
C THR A 121 -9.68 -0.14 -8.17
N LEU A 122 -9.59 1.18 -8.28
CA LEU A 122 -8.39 1.89 -8.73
C LEU A 122 -7.23 1.71 -7.75
N LEU A 123 -7.46 1.83 -6.45
CA LEU A 123 -6.44 1.58 -5.42
C LEU A 123 -5.94 0.14 -5.46
N CYS A 124 -6.83 -0.84 -5.67
CA CYS A 124 -6.46 -2.24 -5.83
C CYS A 124 -5.60 -2.48 -7.08
N CYS A 125 -5.92 -1.82 -8.20
CA CYS A 125 -5.11 -1.89 -9.41
C CYS A 125 -3.75 -1.22 -9.18
N PHE A 126 -3.74 -0.03 -8.61
CA PHE A 126 -2.49 0.68 -8.29
C PHE A 126 -1.58 -0.13 -7.37
N ALA A 127 -2.15 -0.84 -6.39
CA ALA A 127 -1.41 -1.70 -5.48
C ALA A 127 -0.61 -2.83 -6.17
N THR A 128 -0.94 -3.21 -7.41
CA THR A 128 -0.18 -4.27 -8.12
C THR A 128 1.19 -3.80 -8.58
N GLU A 129 1.35 -2.51 -8.86
CA GLU A 129 2.62 -1.91 -9.26
C GLU A 129 3.25 -1.06 -8.16
N TYR A 130 2.47 -0.75 -7.12
CA TYR A 130 2.92 0.05 -6.01
C TYR A 130 3.97 -0.70 -5.16
N ASN A 131 5.20 -0.19 -5.21
CA ASN A 131 6.28 -0.64 -4.35
C ASN A 131 6.48 0.38 -3.23
N ASN A 132 6.09 0.00 -2.01
CA ASN A 132 6.33 0.83 -0.84
C ASN A 132 7.81 0.77 -0.43
N VAL A 133 8.63 1.65 -0.99
CA VAL A 133 10.07 1.75 -0.71
C VAL A 133 10.40 2.12 0.74
N ALA A 134 9.44 2.67 1.49
CA ALA A 134 9.59 3.01 2.90
C ALA A 134 9.21 1.86 3.84
N ASN A 135 8.63 0.77 3.34
CA ASN A 135 8.30 -0.40 4.15
C ASN A 135 9.59 -1.11 4.58
N SER A 136 9.70 -1.44 5.86
CA SER A 136 10.79 -2.29 6.37
C SER A 136 10.85 -3.62 5.64
N ASP A 137 9.70 -4.22 5.29
CA ASP A 137 9.69 -5.51 4.59
C ASP A 137 10.19 -5.39 3.15
N TYR A 138 9.89 -4.26 2.49
CA TYR A 138 10.44 -3.96 1.17
C TYR A 138 11.96 -3.75 1.25
N ILE A 139 12.43 -2.97 2.24
CA ILE A 139 13.86 -2.74 2.47
C ILE A 139 14.57 -4.06 2.79
N ARG A 140 13.99 -4.92 3.61
CA ARG A 140 14.51 -6.27 3.92
C ARG A 140 14.58 -7.13 2.66
N ALA A 141 13.51 -7.17 1.86
CA ALA A 141 13.50 -7.91 0.60
C ALA A 141 14.59 -7.42 -0.37
N MET A 142 14.75 -6.09 -0.49
CA MET A 142 15.80 -5.47 -1.31
C MET A 142 17.21 -5.69 -0.76
N ALA A 143 17.39 -5.73 0.56
CA ALA A 143 18.64 -6.03 1.23
C ALA A 143 19.01 -7.52 1.18
N GLY A 144 18.18 -8.37 0.56
CA GLY A 144 18.40 -9.81 0.49
C GLY A 144 18.03 -10.56 1.77
N GLU A 145 17.46 -9.88 2.77
CA GLU A 145 16.82 -10.50 3.93
C GLU A 145 15.41 -11.00 3.57
N VAL A 146 15.32 -11.78 2.50
CA VAL A 146 14.14 -12.62 2.28
C VAL A 146 14.29 -13.75 3.28
N GLU A 147 13.69 -13.66 4.47
CA GLU A 147 13.49 -14.85 5.29
C GLU A 147 12.58 -15.77 4.46
N PRO A 148 13.12 -16.82 3.83
CA PRO A 148 12.23 -17.75 3.20
C PRO A 148 11.42 -18.35 4.33
N ARG A 149 10.11 -18.55 4.14
CA ARG A 149 9.39 -19.61 4.85
C ARG A 149 10.00 -20.95 4.43
N GLN A 150 11.24 -21.20 4.82
CA GLN A 150 11.87 -22.50 4.77
C GLN A 150 11.28 -23.27 5.94
N GLU A 151 10.72 -24.45 5.66
CA GLU A 151 10.58 -25.45 6.72
C GLU A 151 11.91 -25.54 7.46
N PRO A 152 11.91 -25.57 8.80
CA PRO A 152 13.14 -25.52 9.55
C PRO A 152 14.00 -26.73 9.18
N SER A 153 15.04 -26.49 8.38
CA SER A 153 16.08 -27.48 8.11
C SER A 153 16.71 -27.93 9.43
N LEU A 154 17.32 -29.12 9.45
CA LEU A 154 18.05 -29.62 10.63
C LEU A 154 19.17 -28.68 11.10
N LEU A 155 19.62 -27.75 10.24
CA LEU A 155 20.63 -26.75 10.56
C LEU A 155 20.05 -25.44 11.11
N SER A 156 18.73 -25.26 11.09
CA SER A 156 18.05 -24.04 11.57
C SER A 156 18.39 -23.68 13.02
N PRO A 157 18.50 -24.64 13.97
CA PRO A 157 18.92 -24.32 15.33
C PRO A 157 20.33 -23.70 15.38
N LEU A 158 21.27 -24.23 14.58
CA LEU A 158 22.64 -23.72 14.48
C LEU A 158 22.65 -22.30 13.88
N ILE A 159 21.93 -22.09 12.77
CA ILE A 159 21.82 -20.79 12.10
C ILE A 159 21.19 -19.75 13.04
N ASN A 160 20.17 -20.13 13.82
CA ASN A 160 19.54 -19.27 14.80
C ASN A 160 20.48 -18.88 15.95
N ILE A 161 21.32 -19.81 16.42
CA ILE A 161 22.36 -19.50 17.41
C ILE A 161 23.35 -18.49 16.83
N ILE A 162 23.84 -18.71 15.60
CA ILE A 162 24.79 -17.78 14.95
C ILE A 162 24.17 -16.38 14.80
N ARG A 163 22.94 -16.29 14.27
CA ARG A 163 22.22 -15.00 14.17
C ARG A 163 21.99 -14.35 15.54
N GLY A 164 21.66 -15.16 16.57
CA GLY A 164 21.51 -14.68 17.94
C GLY A 164 22.80 -14.08 18.50
N THR A 165 23.95 -14.73 18.26
CA THR A 165 25.26 -14.22 18.67
C THR A 165 25.65 -12.94 17.93
N GLN A 166 25.35 -12.83 16.62
CA GLN A 166 25.59 -11.61 15.86
C GLN A 166 24.75 -10.43 16.37
N ARG A 167 23.45 -10.65 16.65
CA ARG A 167 22.59 -9.61 17.23
C ARG A 167 23.02 -9.17 18.62
N LEU A 168 23.54 -10.09 19.44
CA LEU A 168 24.12 -9.75 20.74
C LEU A 168 25.41 -8.95 20.58
N ALA A 169 26.25 -9.28 19.59
CA ALA A 169 27.44 -8.52 19.27
C ALA A 169 27.10 -7.10 18.80
N GLU A 170 26.12 -6.94 17.91
CA GLU A 170 25.59 -5.65 17.46
C GLU A 170 25.07 -4.79 18.63
N LYS A 171 24.35 -5.41 19.57
CA LYS A 171 23.88 -4.73 20.79
C LYS A 171 25.00 -4.41 21.79
N SER A 172 26.08 -5.17 21.76
CA SER A 172 27.25 -4.97 22.61
C SER A 172 28.21 -3.90 22.12
N VAL A 173 28.00 -3.38 20.89
CA VAL A 173 28.77 -2.23 20.40
C VAL A 173 28.51 -1.05 21.36
N PRO A 174 29.56 -0.50 21.99
CA PRO A 174 29.40 0.62 22.90
C PRO A 174 28.78 1.79 22.13
N HIS A 175 27.71 2.35 22.67
CA HIS A 175 27.10 3.57 22.15
C HIS A 175 28.09 4.72 22.39
N GLY A 176 29.02 4.88 21.46
CA GLY A 176 30.00 5.95 21.49
C GLY A 176 29.31 7.31 21.37
N ILE A 177 30.02 8.37 21.77
CA ILE A 177 29.56 9.77 21.75
C ILE A 177 29.03 10.19 20.35
N LEU A 178 29.43 9.50 19.28
CA LEU A 178 29.00 9.72 17.91
C LEU A 178 27.66 9.08 17.51
N THR A 179 27.10 8.14 18.31
CA THR A 179 25.77 7.54 18.04
C THR A 179 24.64 8.31 18.74
N GLY A 180 24.64 9.63 18.61
CA GLY A 180 23.44 10.49 18.59
C GLY A 180 22.50 10.53 19.81
N LYS A 181 22.85 10.00 20.99
CA LYS A 181 22.07 10.19 22.24
C LYS A 181 22.87 10.92 23.33
N GLY A 182 23.62 11.94 22.92
CA GLY A 182 24.13 12.95 23.84
C GLY A 182 23.12 14.09 23.92
N ASN A 183 22.49 14.27 25.09
CA ASN A 183 21.78 15.50 25.41
C ASN A 183 22.77 16.66 25.30
N TYR A 184 22.60 17.49 24.26
CA TYR A 184 23.20 18.81 24.21
C TYR A 184 22.10 19.82 24.54
N PHE A 185 22.09 20.22 25.82
CA PHE A 185 21.31 21.28 26.47
C PHE A 185 19.80 21.12 26.57
#